data_AF-A0A358SKM3-F1
#
_entry.id   AF-A0A358SKM3-F1
#
_cell.length_a   1.000
_cell.length_b   1.000
_cell.length_c   1.000
_cell.angle_alpha   90.00
_cell.angle_beta   90.00
_cell.angle_gamma   90.00
#
_symmetry.space_group_name_H-M   'P 1'
#
loop_
_entity.id
_entity.type
_entity.pdbx_description
1 polymer ?
#
loop_
_entity_poly.entity_id
_entity_poly.type
_entity_poly.pdbx_seq_one_letter_code
_entity_poly.pdbx_strand_id
1 'polypeptide(L)'
;MGLMENAFAAGDLFLLRQARLLERRLFAACFLGQSLSRVIDALRGYQNDDGGFGHALEPDKRCPASLPVDVEAAFQALATVGATDRKMVLRACDFLAAAAAEAGAGGGVPLAFPVIESFPRAEHWTEWTYQPGLNPTAGLAGLLYQLG
;
A
#
# COMPACT_ATOMS: atom_id res chain seq x y z
N MET A 1 29.66 -1.87 -23.29
CA MET A 1 28.55 -1.94 -22.33
C MET A 1 29.08 -1.41 -21.01
N GLY A 2 28.61 -0.23 -20.59
CA GLY A 2 29.14 0.48 -19.42
C GLY A 2 28.72 -0.17 -18.09
N LEU A 3 29.46 0.10 -17.01
CA LEU A 3 29.14 -0.40 -15.65
C LEU A 3 27.69 -0.09 -15.22
N MET A 4 27.15 1.05 -15.64
CA MET A 4 25.79 1.48 -15.29
C MET A 4 24.70 0.70 -16.05
N GLU A 5 24.95 0.33 -17.31
CA GLU A 5 24.05 -0.57 -18.07
C GLU A 5 24.01 -1.97 -17.45
N ASN A 6 25.14 -2.43 -16.92
CA ASN A 6 25.24 -3.71 -16.22
C ASN A 6 24.47 -3.69 -14.88
N ALA A 7 24.58 -2.61 -14.10
CA ALA A 7 23.86 -2.46 -12.84
C ALA A 7 22.34 -2.37 -13.02
N PHE A 8 21.86 -1.63 -14.03
CA PHE A 8 20.43 -1.53 -14.32
C PHE A 8 19.85 -2.89 -14.74
N ALA A 9 20.52 -3.61 -15.64
CA ALA A 9 20.11 -4.94 -16.07
C ALA A 9 20.09 -5.95 -14.91
N ALA A 10 21.08 -5.89 -14.01
CA ALA A 10 21.09 -6.71 -12.80
C ALA A 10 19.91 -6.39 -11.86
N GLY A 11 19.55 -5.10 -11.72
CA GLY A 11 18.40 -4.64 -10.96
C GLY A 11 17.06 -5.13 -11.52
N ASP A 12 16.86 -5.02 -12.84
CA ASP A 12 15.68 -5.55 -13.52
C ASP A 12 15.52 -7.07 -13.28
N LEU A 13 16.61 -7.82 -13.46
CA LEU A 13 16.62 -9.26 -13.23
C LEU A 13 16.36 -9.64 -11.77
N PHE A 14 16.85 -8.85 -10.82
CA PHE A 14 16.56 -9.04 -9.39
C PHE A 14 15.06 -8.87 -9.11
N LEU A 15 14.45 -7.78 -9.59
CA LEU A 15 13.02 -7.52 -9.41
C LEU A 15 12.16 -8.61 -10.07
N LEU A 16 12.55 -9.09 -11.25
CA LEU A 16 11.86 -10.19 -11.92
C LEU A 16 11.84 -11.47 -11.08
N ARG A 17 12.91 -11.74 -10.32
CA ARG A 17 13.06 -12.96 -9.52
C ARG A 17 12.47 -12.88 -8.12
N GLN A 18 12.55 -11.71 -7.49
CA GLN A 18 12.33 -11.57 -6.04
C GLN A 18 11.13 -10.69 -5.69
N ALA A 19 10.76 -9.75 -6.56
CA ALA A 19 9.75 -8.77 -6.22
C ALA A 19 8.33 -9.31 -6.47
N ARG A 20 7.36 -8.80 -5.71
CA ARG A 20 5.95 -9.14 -5.91
C ARG A 20 5.47 -8.50 -7.21
N LEU A 21 4.27 -8.89 -7.63
CA LEU A 21 3.67 -8.36 -8.85
C LEU A 21 3.59 -6.83 -8.83
N LEU A 22 3.24 -6.21 -7.69
CA LEU A 22 3.11 -4.77 -7.58
C LEU A 22 4.43 -4.04 -7.87
N GLU A 23 5.52 -4.39 -7.20
CA GLU A 23 6.83 -3.76 -7.43
C GLU A 23 7.31 -3.96 -8.87
N ARG A 24 7.06 -5.13 -9.46
CA ARG A 24 7.37 -5.38 -10.88
C ARG A 24 6.58 -4.45 -11.81
N ARG A 25 5.31 -4.16 -11.50
CA ARG A 25 4.50 -3.20 -12.28
C ARG A 25 4.96 -1.76 -12.06
N LEU A 26 5.28 -1.38 -10.83
CA LEU A 26 5.83 -0.06 -10.50
C LEU A 26 7.15 0.18 -11.24
N PHE A 27 8.09 -0.76 -11.18
CA PHE A 27 9.36 -0.66 -11.90
C PHE A 27 9.16 -0.53 -13.41
N ALA A 28 8.31 -1.37 -13.99
CA ALA A 28 8.03 -1.33 -15.42
C ALA A 28 7.38 0.00 -15.85
N ALA A 29 6.51 0.57 -15.02
CA ALA A 29 5.89 1.87 -15.25
C ALA A 29 6.91 3.01 -15.18
N CYS A 30 7.73 3.05 -14.11
CA CYS A 30 8.66 4.15 -13.86
C CYS A 30 9.88 4.13 -14.80
N PHE A 31 10.36 2.95 -15.21
CA PHE A 31 11.65 2.83 -15.89
C PHE A 31 11.58 2.22 -17.29
N LEU A 32 10.55 1.43 -17.60
CA LEU A 32 10.44 0.70 -18.88
C LEU A 32 9.33 1.24 -19.79
N GLY A 33 8.73 2.39 -19.45
CA GLY A 33 7.68 3.03 -20.24
C GLY A 33 6.41 2.19 -20.39
N GLN A 34 6.17 1.22 -19.51
CA GLN A 34 4.95 0.43 -19.54
C GLN A 34 3.75 1.22 -18.99
N SER A 35 2.54 0.81 -19.39
CA SER A 35 1.32 1.51 -19.00
C SER A 35 1.11 1.54 -17.48
N LEU A 36 0.85 2.74 -16.95
CA LEU A 36 0.58 3.02 -15.54
C LEU A 36 -0.65 2.28 -15.02
N SER A 37 -1.64 1.99 -15.88
CA SER A 37 -2.87 1.28 -15.50
C SER A 37 -2.59 -0.13 -14.98
N ARG A 38 -1.46 -0.74 -15.35
CA ARG A 38 -1.08 -2.07 -14.86
C ARG A 38 -0.75 -2.10 -13.37
N VAL A 39 -0.40 -0.95 -12.77
CA VAL A 39 -0.23 -0.81 -11.32
C VAL A 39 -1.59 -0.80 -10.64
N ILE A 40 -2.55 -0.05 -11.17
CA ILE A 40 -3.94 -0.04 -10.70
C ILE A 40 -4.55 -1.45 -10.80
N ASP A 41 -4.34 -2.15 -11.91
CA ASP A 41 -4.82 -3.52 -12.09
C ASP A 41 -4.26 -4.50 -11.05
N ALA A 42 -2.98 -4.34 -10.67
CA ALA A 42 -2.37 -5.13 -9.61
C ALA A 42 -2.99 -4.81 -8.24
N LEU A 43 -3.21 -3.53 -7.93
CA LEU A 43 -3.81 -3.08 -6.67
C LEU A 43 -5.24 -3.60 -6.47
N ARG A 44 -6.01 -3.82 -7.55
CA ARG A 44 -7.34 -4.45 -7.44
C ARG A 44 -7.30 -5.83 -6.78
N GLY A 45 -6.20 -6.57 -6.93
CA GLY A 45 -6.02 -7.86 -6.28
C GLY A 45 -5.76 -7.78 -4.77
N TYR A 46 -5.49 -6.59 -4.24
CA TYR A 46 -5.25 -6.34 -2.81
C TYR A 46 -6.42 -5.65 -2.11
N GLN A 47 -7.40 -5.09 -2.85
CA GLN A 47 -8.55 -4.39 -2.27
C GLN A 47 -9.64 -5.39 -1.86
N ASN A 48 -10.03 -5.38 -0.59
CA ASN A 48 -11.11 -6.21 -0.05
C ASN A 48 -12.50 -5.64 -0.37
N ASP A 49 -13.54 -6.41 -0.08
CA ASP A 49 -14.94 -6.02 -0.30
C ASP A 49 -15.36 -4.79 0.53
N ASP A 50 -14.78 -4.62 1.72
CA ASP A 50 -14.99 -3.47 2.61
C ASP A 50 -14.35 -2.17 2.11
N GLY A 51 -13.57 -2.22 1.03
CA GLY A 51 -12.91 -1.07 0.43
C GLY A 51 -11.48 -0.82 0.93
N GLY A 52 -11.09 -1.44 2.05
CA GLY A 52 -9.71 -1.42 2.53
C GLY A 52 -8.80 -2.35 1.73
N PHE A 53 -7.53 -2.41 2.11
CA PHE A 53 -6.51 -3.23 1.45
C PHE A 53 -5.86 -4.19 2.44
N GLY A 54 -5.45 -5.35 1.94
CA GLY A 54 -4.79 -6.38 2.74
C GLY A 54 -3.87 -7.26 1.90
N HIS A 55 -3.96 -8.58 2.09
CA HIS A 55 -3.24 -9.59 1.31
C HIS A 55 -1.71 -9.38 1.22
N ALA A 56 -1.08 -9.02 2.34
CA ALA A 56 0.36 -8.75 2.40
C ALA A 56 0.82 -7.60 1.48
N LEU A 57 -0.03 -6.57 1.27
CA LEU A 57 0.35 -5.39 0.51
C LEU A 57 1.47 -4.61 1.20
N GLU A 58 1.36 -4.36 2.50
CA GLU A 58 2.51 -4.07 3.38
C GLU A 58 3.36 -5.35 3.55
N PRO A 59 4.59 -5.40 3.01
CA PRO A 59 5.41 -6.61 2.92
C PRO A 59 5.85 -7.21 4.27
N ASP A 60 5.82 -6.45 5.36
CA ASP A 60 6.24 -6.96 6.68
C ASP A 60 5.23 -7.91 7.31
N LYS A 61 4.04 -8.07 6.72
CA LYS A 61 2.98 -8.94 7.24
C LYS A 61 2.34 -9.80 6.15
N ARG A 62 1.60 -10.83 6.58
CA ARG A 62 0.82 -11.73 5.73
C ARG A 62 -0.68 -11.70 6.03
N CYS A 63 -1.12 -10.73 6.83
CA CYS A 63 -2.53 -10.52 7.15
C CYS A 63 -3.32 -10.21 5.86
N PRO A 64 -4.41 -10.96 5.58
CA PRO A 64 -5.29 -10.71 4.45
C PRO A 64 -6.35 -9.63 4.74
N ALA A 65 -6.67 -9.38 6.00
CA ALA A 65 -7.68 -8.40 6.39
C ALA A 65 -7.27 -6.97 6.04
N SER A 66 -8.27 -6.09 5.91
CA SER A 66 -8.05 -4.68 5.64
C SER A 66 -7.38 -3.96 6.81
N LEU A 67 -6.24 -3.31 6.55
CA LEU A 67 -5.52 -2.51 7.56
C LEU A 67 -5.17 -1.12 6.99
N PRO A 68 -5.20 -0.03 7.79
CA PRO A 68 -4.88 1.31 7.30
C PRO A 68 -3.49 1.45 6.67
N VAL A 69 -2.48 0.72 7.16
CA VAL A 69 -1.15 0.71 6.53
C VAL A 69 -1.16 0.17 5.09
N ASP A 70 -2.02 -0.79 4.76
CA ASP A 70 -2.12 -1.27 3.39
C ASP A 70 -2.80 -0.24 2.49
N VAL A 71 -3.73 0.56 3.03
CA VAL A 71 -4.30 1.70 2.30
C VAL A 71 -3.20 2.72 1.99
N GLU A 72 -2.32 3.00 2.95
CA GLU A 72 -1.19 3.88 2.74
C GLU A 72 -0.25 3.35 1.66
N ALA A 73 0.12 2.07 1.71
CA ALA A 73 0.94 1.42 0.68
C ALA A 73 0.28 1.47 -0.71
N ALA A 74 -1.04 1.25 -0.80
CA ALA A 74 -1.79 1.39 -2.05
C ALA A 74 -1.71 2.83 -2.59
N PHE A 75 -1.93 3.83 -1.73
CA PHE A 75 -1.90 5.23 -2.12
C PHE A 75 -0.49 5.69 -2.51
N GLN A 76 0.55 5.22 -1.83
CA GLN A 76 1.94 5.46 -2.23
C GLN A 76 2.21 4.90 -3.64
N ALA A 77 1.71 3.71 -3.97
CA ALA A 77 1.85 3.14 -5.30
C ALA A 77 1.13 3.97 -6.38
N LEU A 78 -0.10 4.42 -6.11
CA LEU A 78 -0.86 5.31 -7.01
C LEU A 78 -0.15 6.66 -7.20
N ALA A 79 0.31 7.27 -6.11
CA ALA A 79 1.04 8.54 -6.12
C ALA A 79 2.36 8.42 -6.91
N THR A 80 3.08 7.30 -6.75
CA THR A 80 4.33 7.01 -7.47
C THR A 80 4.15 7.05 -8.99
N VAL A 81 3.05 6.51 -9.49
CA VAL A 81 2.76 6.51 -10.94
C VAL A 81 1.97 7.73 -11.41
N GLY A 82 1.51 8.59 -10.50
CA GLY A 82 0.68 9.75 -10.83
C GLY A 82 -0.65 9.37 -11.51
N ALA A 83 -1.18 8.18 -11.21
CA ALA A 83 -2.41 7.67 -11.80
C ALA A 83 -3.32 7.11 -10.70
N THR A 84 -4.62 7.34 -10.82
CA THR A 84 -5.62 6.96 -9.80
C THR A 84 -6.84 6.30 -10.42
N ASP A 85 -7.51 5.47 -9.63
CA ASP A 85 -8.87 4.97 -9.90
C ASP A 85 -9.79 5.57 -8.82
N ARG A 86 -10.60 6.54 -9.22
CA ARG A 86 -11.43 7.32 -8.29
C ARG A 86 -12.35 6.42 -7.44
N LYS A 87 -12.87 5.34 -8.02
CA LYS A 87 -13.76 4.41 -7.31
C LYS A 87 -12.97 3.61 -6.27
N MET A 88 -11.77 3.13 -6.63
CA MET A 88 -10.88 2.45 -5.70
C MET A 88 -10.53 3.34 -4.50
N VAL A 89 -10.14 4.60 -4.75
CA VAL A 89 -9.77 5.55 -3.70
C VAL A 89 -10.96 5.90 -2.79
N LEU A 90 -12.14 6.18 -3.37
CA LEU A 90 -13.32 6.50 -2.58
C LEU A 90 -13.71 5.36 -1.63
N ARG A 91 -13.68 4.11 -2.09
CA ARG A 91 -13.93 2.95 -1.23
C ARG A 91 -12.92 2.81 -0.09
N ALA A 92 -11.66 3.14 -0.35
CA ALA A 92 -10.63 3.15 0.69
C ALA A 92 -10.87 4.29 1.70
N CYS A 93 -11.34 5.45 1.25
CA CYS A 93 -11.77 6.53 2.13
C CYS A 93 -12.96 6.13 3.01
N ASP A 94 -13.94 5.40 2.48
CA ASP A 94 -15.08 4.89 3.26
C ASP A 94 -14.60 3.93 4.37
N PHE A 95 -13.69 3.02 4.03
CA PHE A 95 -13.03 2.14 5.01
C PHE A 95 -12.27 2.94 6.09
N LEU A 96 -11.45 3.92 5.69
CA LEU A 96 -10.69 4.76 6.63
C LEU A 96 -11.61 5.60 7.53
N ALA A 97 -12.71 6.12 7.00
CA ALA A 97 -13.69 6.88 7.77
C ALA A 97 -14.36 6.00 8.84
N ALA A 98 -14.72 4.76 8.49
CA ALA A 98 -15.25 3.80 9.45
C ALA A 98 -14.22 3.45 10.53
N ALA A 99 -12.97 3.18 10.15
CA ALA A 99 -11.88 2.90 11.08
C ALA A 99 -11.60 4.09 12.03
N ALA A 100 -11.61 5.32 11.53
CA ALA A 100 -11.40 6.52 12.33
C ALA A 100 -12.55 6.77 13.32
N ALA A 101 -13.80 6.49 12.90
CA ALA A 101 -14.97 6.60 13.76
C ALA A 101 -14.91 5.57 14.90
N GLU A 102 -14.53 4.33 14.61
CA GLU A 102 -14.38 3.27 15.62
C GLU A 102 -13.23 3.58 16.59
N ALA A 103 -12.12 4.13 16.10
CA ALA A 103 -10.97 4.52 16.92
C ALA A 103 -11.30 5.66 17.92
N GLY A 104 -12.31 6.48 17.64
CA GLY A 104 -12.77 7.55 18.54
C GLY A 104 -11.72 8.65 18.80
N ALA A 105 -10.71 8.78 17.93
CA ALA A 105 -9.52 9.60 18.16
C ALA A 105 -9.46 10.86 17.27
N GLY A 106 -10.58 11.56 17.13
CA GLY A 106 -10.64 12.84 16.40
C GLY A 106 -10.29 12.74 14.91
N GLY A 107 -10.57 11.59 14.28
CA GLY A 107 -10.25 11.33 12.87
C GLY A 107 -8.94 10.57 12.64
N GLY A 108 -8.14 10.34 13.69
CA GLY A 108 -6.96 9.48 13.61
C GLY A 108 -7.33 8.01 13.38
N VAL A 109 -6.55 7.31 12.56
CA VAL A 109 -6.63 5.86 12.39
C VAL A 109 -5.40 5.17 13.00
N PRO A 110 -5.52 3.95 13.51
CA PRO A 110 -4.36 3.14 13.88
C PRO A 110 -3.65 2.63 12.63
N LEU A 111 -2.44 2.10 12.81
CA LEU A 111 -1.63 1.56 11.71
C LEU A 111 -2.11 0.16 11.29
N ALA A 112 -2.48 -0.64 12.29
CA ALA A 112 -3.11 -1.95 12.12
C ALA A 112 -4.17 -2.21 13.21
N PHE A 113 -4.76 -3.40 13.20
CA PHE A 113 -5.70 -3.89 14.19
C PHE A 113 -5.23 -5.23 14.75
N PRO A 114 -5.74 -5.68 15.92
CA PRO A 114 -5.34 -6.94 16.55
C PRO A 114 -5.47 -8.19 15.67
N VAL A 115 -6.30 -8.16 14.62
CA VAL A 115 -6.42 -9.27 13.66
C VAL A 115 -5.08 -9.68 13.02
N ILE A 116 -4.12 -8.75 12.92
CA ILE A 116 -2.77 -9.02 12.40
C ILE A 116 -2.04 -10.10 13.21
N GLU A 117 -2.37 -10.25 14.49
CA GLU A 117 -1.76 -11.23 15.40
C GLU A 117 -1.94 -12.68 14.93
N SER A 118 -3.01 -12.94 14.18
CA SER A 118 -3.34 -14.28 13.68
C SER A 118 -2.56 -14.68 12.43
N PHE A 119 -1.64 -13.84 11.94
CA PHE A 119 -0.91 -14.06 10.70
C PHE A 119 0.59 -13.83 10.86
N PRO A 120 1.44 -14.46 10.01
CA PRO A 120 2.86 -14.17 9.98
C PRO A 120 3.13 -12.69 9.76
N ARG A 121 4.01 -12.10 10.57
CA ARG A 121 4.41 -10.69 10.51
C ARG A 121 5.77 -10.50 11.16
N ALA A 122 6.45 -9.40 10.84
CA ALA A 122 7.69 -9.04 11.53
C ALA A 122 7.44 -8.75 13.01
N GLU A 123 8.41 -9.09 13.87
CA GLU A 123 8.27 -9.08 15.33
C GLU A 123 7.89 -7.71 15.92
N HIS A 124 8.22 -6.63 15.22
CA HIS A 124 7.93 -5.27 15.66
C HIS A 124 6.46 -4.87 15.46
N TRP A 125 5.64 -5.67 14.78
CA TRP A 125 4.20 -5.44 14.65
C TRP A 125 3.49 -5.89 15.92
N THR A 126 3.35 -4.99 16.88
CA THR A 126 2.72 -5.28 18.18
C THR A 126 1.67 -4.23 18.52
N GLU A 127 1.21 -4.23 19.77
CA GLU A 127 0.11 -3.42 20.29
C GLU A 127 0.23 -1.91 20.04
N TRP A 128 1.44 -1.37 19.87
CA TRP A 128 1.64 0.04 19.54
C TRP A 128 0.99 0.41 18.19
N THR A 129 0.91 -0.54 17.25
CA THR A 129 0.31 -0.33 15.92
C THR A 129 -1.21 -0.19 15.96
N TYR A 130 -1.85 -0.56 17.07
CA TYR A 130 -3.31 -0.50 17.24
C TYR A 130 -3.80 0.84 17.79
N GLN A 131 -2.86 1.72 18.17
CA GLN A 131 -3.18 3.03 18.68
C GLN A 131 -3.32 4.03 17.52
N PRO A 132 -4.43 4.79 17.43
CA PRO A 132 -4.56 5.84 16.44
C PRO A 132 -3.56 6.97 16.70
N GLY A 133 -2.95 7.49 15.63
CA GLY A 133 -1.91 8.51 15.77
C GLY A 133 -1.52 9.19 14.45
N LEU A 134 -0.48 10.01 14.51
CA LEU A 134 0.06 10.71 13.33
C LEU A 134 0.51 9.73 12.24
N ASN A 135 1.10 8.60 12.63
CA ASN A 135 1.38 7.49 11.73
C ASN A 135 0.22 6.47 11.86
N PRO A 136 -0.53 6.15 10.78
CA PRO A 136 -0.33 6.54 9.38
C PRO A 136 -1.17 7.75 8.93
N THR A 137 -1.98 8.35 9.81
CA THR A 137 -2.97 9.39 9.46
C THR A 137 -2.39 10.55 8.63
N ALA A 138 -1.23 11.08 8.98
CA ALA A 138 -0.60 12.20 8.28
C ALA A 138 -0.14 11.81 6.87
N GLY A 139 0.41 10.60 6.71
CA GLY A 139 0.82 10.06 5.41
C GLY A 139 -0.38 9.86 4.49
N LEU A 140 -1.44 9.24 5.02
CA LEU A 140 -2.71 9.05 4.31
C LEU A 140 -3.33 10.38 3.85
N ALA A 141 -3.39 11.38 4.73
CA ALA A 141 -3.93 12.70 4.38
C ALA A 141 -3.08 13.40 3.30
N GLY A 142 -1.75 13.32 3.40
CA GLY A 142 -0.83 13.88 2.41
C GLY A 142 -0.96 13.22 1.04
N LEU A 143 -1.07 11.89 1.00
CA LEU A 143 -1.25 11.13 -0.23
C LEU A 143 -2.61 11.41 -0.87
N LEU A 144 -3.69 11.49 -0.08
CA LEU A 144 -5.01 11.89 -0.59
C LEU A 144 -4.98 13.28 -1.19
N TYR A 145 -4.33 14.25 -0.52
CA TYR A 145 -4.15 15.59 -1.06
C TYR A 145 -3.40 15.58 -2.41
N GLN A 146 -2.37 14.75 -2.54
CA GLN A 146 -1.63 14.59 -3.80
C GLN A 146 -2.46 13.92 -4.91
N LEU A 147 -3.33 12.98 -4.57
CA LEU A 147 -4.14 12.21 -5.52
C LEU A 147 -5.38 12.97 -6.03
N GLY A 148 -5.80 14.04 -5.34
CA GLY A 148 -6.96 14.88 -5.69
C GLY A 148 -8.31 14.25 -5.32
#